data_AF-A0A9P6YQH4-F1
#
_entry.id   AF-A0A9P6YQH4-F1
#
_cell.length_a   1.000
_cell.length_b   1.000
_cell.length_c   1.000
_cell.angle_alpha   90.00
_cell.angle_beta   90.00
_cell.angle_gamma   90.00
#
_symmetry.space_group_name_H-M   'P 1'
#
loop_
_entity.id
_entity.type
_entity.pdbx_description
1 polymer ?
#
loop_
_entity_poly.entity_id
_entity_poly.type
_entity_poly.pdbx_seq_one_letter_code
_entity_poly.pdbx_strand_id
1 'polypeptide(L)'
;MKKFNLDQPLAQQTISNILKNAETLYSNINVVNNGKSLKTTRYPQLDDEIVKFVTDMNNNNLPVNRDSILRYVRHIAQVKYRIPEKEISFSSGWLTKLFKRIGVKCSPMHGESASVDISSENIQNELRKIEELLEPYDPVDIMNFDETGLYYQQPPRRTICSESLGGLKKVKLV
;
A
#
# COMPACT_ATOMS: atom_id res chain seq x y z
N MET A 1 -32.88 19.61 16.98
CA MET A 1 -31.41 19.73 17.09
C MET A 1 -30.77 18.60 17.88
N LYS A 2 -31.24 18.27 19.10
CA LYS A 2 -30.76 17.12 19.88
C LYS A 2 -30.76 15.77 19.11
N LYS A 3 -31.75 15.55 18.24
CA LYS A 3 -31.84 14.35 17.38
C LYS A 3 -30.68 14.19 16.37
N PHE A 4 -30.04 15.29 15.95
CA PHE A 4 -28.96 15.29 14.96
C PHE A 4 -27.61 15.75 15.56
N ASN A 5 -27.55 15.93 16.88
CA ASN A 5 -26.36 16.36 17.62
C ASN A 5 -25.66 17.60 17.03
N LEU A 6 -26.45 18.61 16.65
CA LEU A 6 -25.95 19.90 16.14
C LEU A 6 -26.00 20.96 17.23
N ASP A 7 -24.89 21.68 17.42
CA ASP A 7 -24.77 22.78 18.40
C ASP A 7 -25.56 24.03 17.98
N GLN A 8 -25.80 24.21 16.68
CA GLN A 8 -26.54 25.35 16.12
C GLN A 8 -27.46 24.94 14.95
N PRO A 9 -28.54 25.71 14.70
CA PRO A 9 -29.34 25.55 13.48
C PRO A 9 -28.50 25.75 12.22
N LEU A 10 -28.69 24.86 11.25
CA LEU A 10 -28.22 25.09 9.88
C LEU A 10 -29.08 26.19 9.24
N ALA A 11 -28.43 27.13 8.55
CA ALA A 11 -29.12 28.15 7.79
C ALA A 11 -29.98 27.51 6.67
N GLN A 12 -31.16 28.08 6.41
CA GLN A 12 -32.07 27.58 5.37
C GLN A 12 -31.39 27.48 3.99
N GLN A 13 -30.51 28.44 3.66
CA GLN A 13 -29.73 28.42 2.43
C GLN A 13 -28.83 27.18 2.35
N THR A 14 -28.21 26.78 3.46
CA THR A 14 -27.35 25.60 3.55
C THR A 14 -28.16 24.32 3.32
N ILE A 15 -29.34 24.22 3.93
CA ILE A 15 -30.25 23.08 3.74
C ILE A 15 -30.66 22.97 2.28
N SER A 16 -31.08 24.08 1.66
CA SER A 16 -31.45 24.12 0.24
C SER A 16 -30.29 23.72 -0.68
N ASN A 17 -29.07 24.17 -0.38
CA ASN A 17 -27.88 23.82 -1.18
C ASN A 17 -27.50 22.33 -1.05
N ILE A 18 -27.65 21.74 0.14
CA ILE A 18 -27.41 20.30 0.35
C ILE A 18 -28.43 19.47 -0.41
N LEU A 19 -29.72 19.83 -0.32
CA LEU A 19 -30.79 19.13 -1.03
C LEU A 19 -30.63 19.22 -2.55
N LYS A 20 -30.28 20.41 -3.07
CA LYS A 20 -30.03 20.60 -4.51
C LYS A 20 -28.88 19.74 -5.04
N ASN A 21 -27.87 19.47 -4.22
CA ASN A 21 -26.71 18.67 -4.58
C ASN A 21 -26.78 17.24 -4.02
N ALA A 22 -27.95 16.77 -3.57
CA ALA A 22 -28.06 15.49 -2.88
C ALA A 22 -27.62 14.30 -3.77
N GLU A 23 -28.07 14.25 -5.02
CA GLU A 23 -27.69 13.18 -5.95
C GLU A 23 -26.18 13.13 -6.21
N THR A 24 -25.53 14.29 -6.35
CA THR A 24 -24.08 14.37 -6.56
C THR A 24 -23.31 14.00 -5.30
N LEU A 25 -23.86 14.26 -4.11
CA LEU A 25 -23.29 13.83 -2.84
C LEU A 25 -23.41 12.31 -2.65
N TYR A 26 -24.57 11.72 -2.93
CA TYR A 26 -24.82 10.28 -2.73
C TYR A 26 -24.11 9.37 -3.75
N SER A 27 -23.93 9.85 -4.98
CA SER A 27 -23.21 9.10 -6.03
C SER A 27 -21.69 9.02 -5.81
N ASN A 28 -21.14 9.78 -4.86
CA ASN A 28 -19.69 9.86 -4.65
C ASN A 28 -19.20 9.03 -3.46
N ILE A 29 -18.26 8.13 -3.73
CA ILE A 29 -17.60 7.23 -2.76
C ILE A 29 -16.87 8.00 -1.63
N ASN A 30 -16.51 9.27 -1.83
CA ASN A 30 -15.82 10.07 -0.80
C ASN A 30 -16.68 10.43 0.42
N VAL A 31 -18.02 10.42 0.30
CA VAL A 31 -18.91 10.58 1.46
C VAL A 31 -18.84 9.34 2.37
N VAL A 32 -18.56 8.16 1.80
CA VAL A 32 -18.37 6.90 2.53
C VAL A 32 -17.10 6.91 3.40
N ASN A 33 -16.10 7.73 3.02
CA ASN A 33 -14.82 7.86 3.74
C ASN A 33 -14.72 9.11 4.64
N ASN A 34 -15.85 9.70 5.09
CA ASN A 34 -15.88 10.92 5.93
C ASN A 34 -15.20 12.16 5.30
N GLY A 35 -15.12 12.23 3.96
CA GLY A 35 -14.57 13.38 3.26
C GLY A 35 -15.56 14.55 3.24
N LYS A 36 -15.24 15.67 3.91
CA LYS A 36 -16.09 16.89 3.93
C LYS A 36 -16.06 17.70 2.62
N SER A 37 -15.16 17.40 1.69
CA SER A 37 -14.91 18.22 0.50
C SER A 37 -14.71 17.37 -0.75
N LEU A 38 -15.42 17.73 -1.82
CA LEU A 38 -15.37 17.13 -3.16
C LEU A 38 -14.18 17.62 -4.01
N LYS A 39 -13.03 17.95 -3.41
CA LYS A 39 -11.92 18.52 -4.17
C LYS A 39 -11.24 17.43 -5.00
N THR A 40 -11.45 17.46 -6.30
CA THR A 40 -10.71 16.66 -7.27
C THR A 40 -9.28 17.20 -7.39
N THR A 41 -8.32 16.29 -7.60
CA THR A 41 -6.95 16.68 -7.92
C THR A 41 -6.95 17.40 -9.28
N ARG A 42 -6.06 18.38 -9.44
CA ARG A 42 -5.93 19.13 -10.71
C ARG A 42 -5.55 18.24 -11.91
N TYR A 43 -4.82 17.16 -11.66
CA TYR A 43 -4.37 16.20 -12.68
C TYR A 43 -4.71 14.76 -12.24
N PRO A 44 -5.99 14.35 -12.30
CA PRO A 44 -6.41 13.00 -11.91
C PRO A 44 -5.71 11.92 -12.75
N GLN A 45 -5.38 12.22 -14.01
CA GLN A 45 -4.67 11.30 -14.89
C GLN A 45 -3.29 10.86 -14.36
N LEU A 46 -2.63 11.68 -13.53
CA LEU A 46 -1.35 11.28 -12.92
C LEU A 46 -1.55 10.23 -11.82
N ASP A 47 -2.69 10.28 -11.12
CA ASP A 47 -3.04 9.28 -10.12
C ASP A 47 -3.22 7.91 -10.81
N ASP A 48 -3.90 7.87 -11.96
CA ASP A 48 -4.11 6.65 -12.75
C ASP A 48 -2.79 6.02 -13.26
N GLU A 49 -1.86 6.83 -13.76
CA GLU A 49 -0.54 6.34 -14.23
C GLU A 49 0.26 5.73 -13.08
N ILE A 50 0.18 6.29 -11.87
CA ILE A 50 0.87 5.74 -10.70
C ILE A 50 0.23 4.44 -10.25
N VAL A 51 -1.10 4.34 -10.28
CA VAL A 51 -1.80 3.10 -9.96
C VAL A 51 -1.35 1.98 -10.88
N LYS A 52 -1.30 2.24 -12.20
CA LYS A 52 -0.79 1.28 -13.19
C LYS A 52 0.65 0.91 -12.91
N PHE A 53 1.53 1.90 -12.75
CA PHE A 53 2.95 1.66 -12.48
C PHE A 53 3.19 0.81 -11.21
N VAL A 54 2.50 1.13 -10.11
CA VAL A 54 2.63 0.37 -8.86
C VAL A 54 2.09 -1.05 -9.03
N THR A 55 0.97 -1.22 -9.73
CA THR A 55 0.39 -2.54 -10.03
C THR A 55 1.35 -3.39 -10.86
N ASP A 56 1.89 -2.82 -11.94
CA ASP A 56 2.82 -3.51 -12.83
C ASP A 56 4.09 -3.93 -12.09
N MET A 57 4.67 -3.05 -11.28
CA MET A 57 5.87 -3.38 -10.50
C MET A 57 5.59 -4.47 -9.46
N ASN A 58 4.46 -4.38 -8.76
CA ASN A 58 4.06 -5.39 -7.77
C ASN A 58 3.81 -6.76 -8.42
N ASN A 59 3.17 -6.81 -9.59
CA ASN A 59 2.96 -8.04 -10.35
C ASN A 59 4.28 -8.69 -10.81
N ASN A 60 5.31 -7.88 -11.07
CA ASN A 60 6.65 -8.35 -11.40
C ASN A 60 7.53 -8.60 -10.16
N ASN A 61 6.97 -8.55 -8.95
CA ASN A 61 7.69 -8.65 -7.67
C ASN A 61 8.82 -7.63 -7.51
N LEU A 62 8.76 -6.49 -8.21
CA LEU A 62 9.78 -5.45 -8.14
C LEU A 62 9.42 -4.43 -7.04
N PRO A 63 10.26 -4.28 -6.00
CA PRO A 63 9.98 -3.35 -4.91
C PRO A 63 10.06 -1.91 -5.40
N VAL A 64 9.00 -1.16 -5.13
CA VAL A 64 8.91 0.24 -5.53
C VAL A 64 9.19 1.13 -4.34
N ASN A 65 10.14 2.05 -4.52
CA ASN A 65 10.44 3.08 -3.54
C ASN A 65 9.79 4.42 -3.93
N ARG A 66 9.81 5.34 -2.98
CA ARG A 66 9.18 6.65 -3.11
C ARG A 66 9.85 7.54 -4.16
N ASP A 67 11.17 7.45 -4.29
CA ASP A 67 11.97 8.24 -5.24
C ASP A 67 11.74 7.78 -6.69
N SER A 68 11.66 6.47 -6.92
CA SER A 68 11.35 5.85 -8.20
C SER A 68 10.00 6.32 -8.73
N ILE A 69 8.97 6.36 -7.87
CA ILE A 69 7.65 6.91 -8.24
C ILE A 69 7.78 8.39 -8.57
N LEU A 70 8.50 9.16 -7.76
CA LEU A 70 8.66 10.60 -8.01
C LEU A 70 9.33 10.88 -9.35
N ARG A 71 10.38 10.13 -9.70
CA ARG A 71 11.07 10.22 -10.99
C ARG A 71 10.14 9.84 -12.15
N TYR A 72 9.43 8.72 -12.03
CA TYR A 72 8.48 8.25 -13.03
C TYR A 72 7.39 9.29 -13.31
N VAL A 73 6.79 9.83 -12.25
CA VAL A 73 5.68 10.79 -12.38
C VAL A 73 6.14 12.12 -12.97
N ARG A 74 7.32 12.62 -12.58
CA ARG A 74 7.89 13.84 -13.18
C ARG A 74 8.10 13.65 -14.68
N HIS A 75 8.66 12.50 -15.07
CA HIS A 75 8.87 12.17 -16.47
C HIS A 75 7.55 12.12 -17.25
N ILE A 76 6.55 11.40 -16.74
CA ILE A 76 5.23 11.30 -17.38
C ILE A 76 4.52 12.66 -17.45
N ALA A 77 4.57 13.46 -16.39
CA ALA A 77 3.99 14.80 -16.38
C ALA A 77 4.57 15.70 -17.47
N GLN A 78 5.89 15.66 -17.69
CA GLN A 78 6.57 16.47 -18.69
C GLN A 78 6.41 15.93 -20.12
N VAL A 79 6.65 14.62 -20.32
CA VAL A 79 6.72 14.03 -21.66
C VAL A 79 5.33 13.74 -22.22
N LYS A 80 4.47 13.10 -21.43
CA LYS A 80 3.15 12.65 -21.88
C LYS A 80 2.11 13.76 -21.82
N TYR A 81 2.06 14.50 -20.72
CA TYR A 81 1.02 15.50 -20.46
C TYR A 81 1.48 16.95 -20.65
N ARG A 82 2.77 17.19 -20.89
CA ARG A 82 3.36 18.53 -21.10
C ARG A 82 3.00 19.53 -20.00
N ILE A 83 2.91 19.06 -18.76
CA ILE A 83 2.59 19.89 -17.60
C ILE A 83 3.81 20.77 -17.27
N PRO A 84 3.64 22.11 -17.14
CA PRO A 84 4.73 23.00 -16.76
C PRO A 84 5.31 22.68 -15.38
N GLU A 85 6.63 22.75 -15.25
CA GLU A 85 7.40 22.31 -14.08
C GLU A 85 7.03 23.04 -12.77
N LYS A 86 6.45 24.25 -12.87
CA LYS A 86 6.02 25.04 -11.71
C LYS A 86 4.59 24.78 -11.24
N GLU A 87 3.80 24.01 -11.99
CA GLU A 87 2.40 23.74 -11.62
C GLU A 87 2.25 22.69 -10.51
N ILE A 88 3.22 21.77 -10.40
CA ILE A 88 3.22 20.70 -9.42
C ILE A 88 4.53 20.75 -8.64
N SER A 89 4.46 20.91 -7.32
CA SER A 89 5.66 21.00 -6.47
C SER A 89 6.46 19.69 -6.39
N PHE A 90 5.86 18.56 -6.78
CA PHE A 90 6.40 17.20 -6.62
C PHE A 90 7.06 17.00 -5.24
N SER A 91 6.45 17.58 -4.21
CA SER A 91 6.95 17.53 -2.84
C SER A 91 6.60 16.20 -2.19
N SER A 92 7.31 15.87 -1.10
CA SER A 92 6.97 14.72 -0.26
C SER A 92 5.52 14.79 0.23
N GLY A 93 5.04 15.97 0.64
CA GLY A 93 3.66 16.19 1.06
C GLY A 93 2.64 15.94 -0.05
N TRP A 94 2.94 16.34 -1.29
CA TRP A 94 2.10 16.05 -2.45
C TRP A 94 1.98 14.53 -2.67
N LEU A 95 3.10 13.82 -2.62
CA LEU A 95 3.13 12.37 -2.82
C LEU A 95 2.41 11.61 -1.68
N THR A 96 2.52 12.08 -0.43
CA THR A 96 1.74 11.50 0.70
C THR A 96 0.24 11.62 0.44
N LYS A 97 -0.22 12.80 0.00
CA LYS A 97 -1.63 13.03 -0.33
C LYS A 97 -2.08 12.17 -1.50
N LEU A 98 -1.22 11.98 -2.49
CA LEU A 98 -1.48 11.11 -3.63
C LEU A 98 -1.66 9.66 -3.19
N PHE A 99 -0.71 9.11 -2.42
CA PHE A 99 -0.80 7.75 -1.90
C PHE A 99 -2.08 7.51 -1.09
N LYS A 100 -2.49 8.50 -0.28
CA LYS A 100 -3.75 8.45 0.45
C LYS A 100 -4.98 8.39 -0.46
N ARG A 101 -4.96 9.06 -1.62
CA ARG A 101 -6.07 9.02 -2.59
C ARG A 101 -6.14 7.67 -3.32
N ILE A 102 -5.00 7.16 -3.76
CA ILE A 102 -4.95 5.89 -4.50
C ILE A 102 -4.96 4.65 -3.60
N GLY A 103 -4.91 4.83 -2.28
CA GLY A 103 -4.99 3.72 -1.31
C GLY A 103 -3.71 2.89 -1.18
N VAL A 104 -2.55 3.39 -1.61
CA VAL A 104 -1.27 2.67 -1.47
C VAL A 104 -0.51 3.13 -0.22
N LYS A 105 0.27 2.22 0.36
CA LYS A 105 1.13 2.51 1.51
C LYS A 105 2.45 1.77 1.41
N CYS A 106 3.44 2.21 2.17
CA CYS A 106 4.69 1.50 2.30
C CYS A 106 4.53 0.34 3.29
N SER A 107 4.41 -0.88 2.77
CA SER A 107 4.23 -2.10 3.56
C SER A 107 5.54 -2.89 3.61
N PRO A 108 5.81 -3.61 4.72
CA PRO A 108 6.86 -4.63 4.73
C PRO A 108 6.53 -5.72 3.71
N MET A 109 7.56 -6.23 3.06
CA MET A 109 7.47 -7.46 2.27
C MET A 109 7.74 -8.62 3.23
N HIS A 110 6.76 -9.49 3.42
CA HIS A 110 6.91 -10.67 4.28
C HIS A 110 7.59 -11.78 3.47
N GLY A 111 8.54 -12.50 4.06
CA GLY A 111 9.44 -13.43 3.36
C GLY A 111 8.78 -14.48 2.47
N GLU A 112 9.60 -15.32 1.83
CA GLU A 112 9.17 -16.36 0.87
C GLU A 112 8.13 -17.35 1.42
N SER A 113 7.88 -17.37 2.74
CA SER A 113 6.89 -18.19 3.43
C SER A 113 5.46 -18.08 2.88
N ALA A 114 5.13 -17.00 2.15
CA ALA A 114 3.81 -16.84 1.55
C ALA A 114 3.52 -17.84 0.42
N SER A 115 4.52 -18.53 -0.14
CA SER A 115 4.33 -19.51 -1.21
C SER A 115 4.15 -20.95 -0.73
N VAL A 116 4.20 -21.20 0.58
CA VAL A 116 4.15 -22.55 1.15
C VAL A 116 2.74 -22.79 1.69
N ASP A 117 2.01 -23.76 1.09
CA ASP A 117 0.71 -24.18 1.62
C ASP A 117 0.89 -25.07 2.85
N ILE A 118 0.93 -24.43 4.02
CA ILE A 118 1.07 -25.06 5.34
C ILE A 118 -0.07 -26.07 5.59
N SER A 119 -1.19 -25.98 4.85
CA SER A 119 -2.35 -26.88 4.97
C SER A 119 -2.17 -28.19 4.20
N SER A 120 -1.12 -28.30 3.38
CA SER A 120 -0.84 -29.52 2.65
C SER A 120 -0.48 -30.66 3.62
N GLU A 121 -1.06 -31.83 3.38
CA GLU A 121 -0.92 -33.01 4.25
C GLU A 121 0.54 -33.43 4.42
N ASN A 122 1.35 -33.24 3.38
CA ASN A 122 2.79 -33.51 3.43
C ASN A 122 3.52 -32.60 4.44
N ILE A 123 3.21 -31.30 4.48
CA ILE A 123 3.88 -30.37 5.41
C ILE A 123 3.44 -30.64 6.84
N GLN A 124 2.16 -30.94 7.06
CA GLN A 124 1.66 -31.32 8.37
C GLN A 124 2.32 -32.60 8.90
N ASN A 125 2.55 -33.59 8.04
CA ASN A 125 3.25 -34.82 8.40
C ASN A 125 4.73 -34.58 8.73
N GLU A 126 5.42 -33.72 7.98
CA GLU A 126 6.82 -33.36 8.28
C GLU A 126 6.94 -32.56 9.59
N LEU A 127 6.01 -31.64 9.86
CA LEU A 127 5.97 -30.91 11.14
C LEU A 127 5.78 -31.86 12.33
N ARG A 128 4.88 -32.85 12.19
CA ARG A 128 4.65 -33.86 13.24
C ARG A 128 5.89 -34.70 13.50
N LYS A 129 6.64 -35.09 12.47
CA LYS A 129 7.92 -35.81 12.63
C LYS A 129 8.95 -34.98 13.39
N ILE A 130 9.01 -33.68 13.12
CA ILE A 130 9.91 -32.76 13.83
C ILE A 130 9.47 -32.63 15.30
N GLU A 131 8.17 -32.52 15.57
CA GLU A 131 7.64 -32.47 16.93
C GLU A 131 7.96 -33.76 17.71
N GLU A 132 7.74 -34.94 17.12
CA GLU A 132 8.10 -36.24 17.73
C GLU A 132 9.61 -36.35 18.00
N LEU A 133 10.45 -35.82 17.11
CA LEU A 133 11.91 -35.82 17.29
C LEU A 133 12.35 -34.90 18.43
N LEU A 134 11.62 -33.80 18.66
CA LEU A 134 11.93 -32.78 19.66
C LEU A 134 11.28 -33.07 21.03
N GLU A 135 10.25 -33.91 21.10
CA GLU A 135 9.54 -34.31 22.33
C GLU A 135 10.45 -34.67 23.53
N PRO A 136 11.55 -35.42 23.36
CA PRO A 136 12.39 -35.79 24.50
C PRO A 136 13.34 -34.68 24.99
N TYR A 137 13.42 -33.53 24.31
CA TYR A 137 14.32 -32.43 24.66
C TYR A 137 13.55 -31.29 25.33
N ASP A 138 14.14 -30.71 26.38
CA ASP A 138 13.58 -29.50 27.00
C ASP A 138 13.76 -28.30 26.05
N PRO A 139 12.79 -27.37 25.92
CA PRO A 139 12.93 -26.17 25.10
C PRO A 139 14.22 -25.38 25.32
N VAL A 140 14.83 -25.43 26.50
CA VAL A 140 16.12 -24.75 26.77
C VAL A 140 17.31 -25.40 26.05
N ASP A 141 17.19 -26.67 25.67
CA ASP A 141 18.20 -27.47 24.98
C ASP A 141 18.02 -27.46 23.45
N ILE A 142 16.92 -26.87 22.96
CA ILE A 142 16.64 -26.75 21.52
C ILE A 142 17.26 -25.46 21.00
N MET A 143 18.44 -25.56 20.39
CA MET A 143 19.12 -24.43 19.77
C MET A 143 18.84 -24.35 18.27
N ASN A 144 18.43 -23.16 17.80
CA ASN A 144 18.32 -22.87 16.37
C ASN A 144 19.64 -22.34 15.84
N PHE A 145 20.33 -23.13 15.02
CA PHE A 145 21.52 -22.70 14.28
C PHE A 145 21.16 -22.45 12.81
N ASP A 146 21.05 -21.18 12.47
CA ASP A 146 20.90 -20.67 11.10
C ASP A 146 22.28 -20.29 10.55
N GLU A 147 22.54 -20.61 9.29
CA GLU A 147 23.73 -20.11 8.58
C GLU A 147 23.64 -18.59 8.36
N THR A 148 24.54 -17.86 9.03
CA THR A 148 24.74 -16.43 8.77
C THR A 148 25.52 -16.24 7.47
N GLY A 149 24.80 -16.12 6.35
CA GLY A 149 25.38 -15.83 5.03
C GLY A 149 25.54 -14.33 4.75
N LEU A 150 26.61 -13.94 4.03
CA LEU A 150 26.76 -12.58 3.53
C LEU A 150 25.83 -12.35 2.32
N TYR A 151 24.91 -11.40 2.44
CA TYR A 151 23.99 -11.03 1.36
C TYR A 151 24.52 -9.80 0.61
N TYR A 152 25.15 -10.02 -0.55
CA TYR A 152 25.66 -8.92 -1.40
C TYR A 152 24.55 -8.25 -2.23
N GLN A 153 23.47 -8.97 -2.53
CA GLN A 153 22.29 -8.46 -3.24
C GLN A 153 21.04 -8.63 -2.36
N GLN A 154 20.87 -7.73 -1.39
CA GLN A 154 19.66 -7.69 -0.58
C GLN A 154 18.65 -6.68 -1.17
N PRO A 155 17.49 -7.14 -1.68
CA PRO A 155 16.44 -6.24 -2.11
C PRO A 155 15.84 -5.46 -0.92
N PRO A 156 15.19 -4.31 -1.17
CA PRO A 156 14.44 -3.59 -0.16
C PRO A 156 13.45 -4.49 0.58
N ARG A 157 13.35 -4.32 1.91
CA ARG A 157 12.40 -5.07 2.76
C ARG A 157 10.99 -4.48 2.78
N ARG A 158 10.79 -3.34 2.10
CA ARG A 158 9.51 -2.62 2.05
C ARG A 158 9.26 -2.17 0.62
N THR A 159 8.00 -2.22 0.22
CA THR A 159 7.54 -1.76 -1.09
C THR A 159 6.29 -0.90 -0.91
N ILE A 160 5.97 -0.10 -1.93
CA ILE A 160 4.73 0.67 -1.99
C ILE A 160 3.68 -0.19 -2.70
N CYS A 161 2.63 -0.55 -1.96
CA CYS A 161 1.60 -1.45 -2.45
C CYS A 161 0.23 -1.16 -1.83
N SER A 162 -0.83 -1.61 -2.50
CA SER A 162 -2.18 -1.67 -1.95
C SER A 162 -2.33 -2.87 -1.00
N GLU A 163 -1.82 -4.03 -1.40
CA GLU A 163 -1.90 -5.30 -0.69
C GLU A 163 -0.52 -5.81 -0.27
N SER A 164 -0.47 -6.68 0.75
CA SER A 164 0.79 -7.24 1.25
C SER A 164 1.46 -8.10 0.19
N LEU A 165 2.75 -7.87 -0.07
CA LEU A 165 3.54 -8.63 -1.05
C LEU A 165 4.51 -9.59 -0.38
N GLY A 166 4.73 -10.72 -1.05
CA GLY A 166 5.80 -11.65 -0.74
C GLY A 166 7.18 -11.03 -0.95
N GLY A 167 8.15 -11.48 -0.15
CA GLY A 167 9.53 -11.05 -0.18
C GLY A 167 10.27 -11.62 -1.38
N LEU A 168 11.27 -10.88 -1.86
CA LEU A 168 12.15 -11.33 -2.92
C LEU A 168 13.27 -12.23 -2.37
N LYS A 169 13.66 -13.22 -3.20
CA LYS A 169 14.80 -14.09 -2.93
C LYS A 169 16.09 -13.30 -2.81
N LYS A 170 16.81 -13.53 -1.71
CA LYS A 170 18.13 -12.95 -1.48
C LYS A 170 19.18 -13.86 -2.08
N VAL A 171 20.18 -13.27 -2.74
CA VAL A 171 21.34 -14.02 -3.24
C VAL A 171 22.41 -14.06 -2.16
N LYS A 172 22.81 -15.26 -1.75
CA LYS A 172 23.89 -15.52 -0.80
C LYS A 172 25.21 -15.70 -1.57
N LEU A 173 26.31 -15.17 -1.04
CA LEU A 173 27.63 -15.69 -1.37
C LEU A 173 27.85 -16.91 -0.47
N VAL A 174 28.18 -18.05 -1.09
CA VAL A 174 28.70 -19.25 -0.42
C VAL A 174 30.22 -19.21 -0.52
#